data_AF-A0A257UK97-F1
#
_entry.id   AF-A0A257UK97-F1
#
_cell.length_a   1.000
_cell.length_b   1.000
_cell.length_c   1.000
_cell.angle_alpha   90.00
_cell.angle_beta   90.00
_cell.angle_gamma   90.00
#
_symmetry.space_group_name_H-M   'P 1'
#
loop_
_entity.id
_entity.type
_entity.pdbx_description
1 polymer ?
#
loop_
_entity_poly.entity_id
_entity_poly.type
_entity_poly.pdbx_seq_one_letter_code
_entity_poly.pdbx_strand_id
1 'polypeptide(L)'
;MTRDGRKLLVLLLPVLLAWGCAPAKKPTGVALAPAPAIVKAPSPTDSLFSTMEQLSTRAENPDLTDEQAAQVAREMTQALTNYDALTADQQSDQEVEAALQQAHLGFAIPTDNPAVLTYVQLFQTKLHDWFERALTRGGPYIPRMKEIFKDEGVPPSLVYLAIVESAFNPDAVSRARAVGMWQFMA
;
A
#
# COMPACT_ATOMS: atom_id res chain seq x y z
N MET A 1 44.78 20.17 41.78
CA MET A 1 44.08 21.45 41.99
C MET A 1 42.60 21.23 41.73
N THR A 2 41.82 21.13 42.81
CA THR A 2 40.45 20.62 42.85
C THR A 2 39.43 21.76 42.93
N ARG A 3 38.54 21.79 41.92
CA ARG A 3 37.07 21.87 41.99
C ARG A 3 36.43 22.99 42.83
N ASP A 4 35.93 23.99 42.10
CA ASP A 4 35.05 25.07 42.56
C ASP A 4 33.62 24.54 42.79
N GLY A 5 33.01 24.91 43.92
CA GLY A 5 31.76 24.35 44.42
C GLY A 5 31.04 25.36 45.31
N ARG A 6 30.42 26.36 44.68
CA ARG A 6 29.61 27.37 45.38
C ARG A 6 28.26 26.80 45.77
N LYS A 7 28.15 26.37 47.04
CA LYS A 7 26.89 26.23 47.78
C LYS A 7 26.74 27.46 48.67
N LEU A 8 25.63 28.18 48.58
CA LEU A 8 25.14 29.04 49.66
C LEU A 8 23.61 29.15 49.54
N LEU A 9 22.95 28.40 50.42
CA LEU A 9 21.51 28.43 50.70
C LEU A 9 21.36 29.10 52.07
N VAL A 10 20.71 30.27 52.12
CA VAL A 10 20.33 31.04 53.32
C VAL A 10 18.91 31.55 53.03
N LEU A 11 17.85 30.92 53.55
CA LEU A 11 17.19 31.08 54.87
C LEU A 11 16.11 32.19 54.91
N LEU A 12 14.91 31.79 55.39
CA LEU A 12 13.85 32.53 56.11
C LEU A 12 12.77 33.26 55.26
N LEU A 13 11.51 32.80 55.20
CA LEU A 13 10.34 32.90 56.14
C LEU A 13 9.52 34.22 55.98
N PRO A 14 8.22 34.27 56.35
CA PRO A 14 7.07 34.51 55.46
C PRO A 14 6.30 35.81 55.75
N VAL A 15 5.42 36.26 54.84
CA VAL A 15 4.36 37.25 55.17
C VAL A 15 3.09 36.94 54.36
N LEU A 16 2.00 36.67 55.09
CA LEU A 16 0.61 36.70 54.64
C LEU A 16 0.14 38.16 54.50
N LEU A 17 -0.60 38.50 53.44
CA LEU A 17 -2.01 38.90 53.55
C LEU A 17 -2.66 39.16 52.16
N ALA A 18 -3.79 38.48 51.98
CA ALA A 18 -5.04 38.85 51.30
C ALA A 18 -5.04 39.78 50.05
N TRP A 19 -5.66 39.27 48.98
CA TRP A 19 -6.77 39.90 48.21
C TRP A 19 -7.42 38.74 47.42
N GLY A 20 -8.68 38.36 47.66
CA GLY A 20 -9.86 39.03 47.12
C GLY A 20 -10.50 38.12 46.07
N CYS A 21 -11.48 37.28 46.47
CA CYS A 21 -12.27 36.46 45.55
C CYS A 21 -13.34 37.31 44.86
N ALA A 22 -13.32 37.39 43.53
CA ALA A 22 -14.46 37.81 42.72
C ALA A 22 -14.99 36.59 41.94
N PRO A 23 -16.32 36.35 41.88
CA PRO A 23 -16.88 35.23 41.13
C PRO A 23 -16.87 35.54 39.62
N ALA A 24 -16.16 34.70 38.86
CA ALA A 24 -16.12 34.77 37.39
C ALA A 24 -17.48 34.37 36.78
N LYS A 25 -18.01 35.25 35.92
CA LYS A 25 -19.22 35.02 35.12
C LYS A 25 -18.92 33.97 34.05
N LYS A 26 -19.61 32.82 34.08
CA LYS A 26 -19.52 31.79 33.03
C LYS A 26 -19.91 32.42 31.68
N PRO A 27 -19.06 32.32 30.62
CA PRO A 27 -19.48 32.71 29.29
C PRO A 27 -20.55 31.74 28.79
N THR A 28 -21.71 32.30 28.49
CA THR A 28 -22.86 31.65 27.86
C THR A 28 -22.42 31.03 26.54
N GLY A 29 -22.51 29.70 26.42
CA GLY A 29 -22.20 28.98 25.20
C GLY A 29 -23.14 29.39 24.08
N VAL A 30 -22.59 30.01 23.04
CA VAL A 30 -23.20 30.00 21.71
C VAL A 30 -22.88 28.62 21.14
N ALA A 31 -23.92 27.79 20.98
CA ALA A 31 -23.80 26.54 20.26
C ALA A 31 -23.44 26.85 18.80
N LEU A 32 -22.16 26.70 18.47
CA LEU A 32 -21.70 26.69 17.09
C LEU A 32 -22.27 25.43 16.44
N ALA A 33 -23.16 25.60 15.46
CA ALA A 33 -23.62 24.50 14.62
C ALA A 33 -22.39 23.72 14.09
N PRO A 34 -22.45 22.39 14.00
CA PRO A 34 -21.32 21.63 13.46
C PRO A 34 -21.02 22.13 12.05
N ALA A 35 -19.77 22.52 11.81
CA ALA A 35 -19.30 22.85 10.47
C ALA A 35 -19.66 21.69 9.52
N PRO A 36 -20.14 21.98 8.30
CA PRO A 36 -20.42 20.91 7.35
C PRO A 36 -19.14 20.09 7.16
N ALA A 37 -19.25 18.77 7.28
CA ALA A 37 -18.15 17.87 7.02
C ALA A 37 -17.61 18.16 5.62
N ILE A 38 -16.38 18.68 5.54
CA ILE A 38 -15.66 18.75 4.29
C ILE A 38 -15.41 17.29 3.89
N VAL A 39 -16.22 16.77 2.97
CA VAL A 39 -15.95 15.50 2.31
C VAL A 39 -14.64 15.71 1.55
N LYS A 40 -13.53 15.19 2.10
CA LYS A 40 -12.23 15.18 1.42
C LYS A 40 -12.45 14.51 0.07
N ALA A 41 -12.16 15.20 -1.04
CA ALA A 41 -12.19 14.59 -2.36
C ALA A 41 -11.38 13.29 -2.34
N PRO A 42 -11.84 12.22 -3.01
CA PRO A 42 -11.14 10.93 -2.99
C PRO A 42 -9.69 11.15 -3.43
N SER A 43 -8.75 10.52 -2.73
CA SER A 43 -7.35 10.63 -3.11
C SER A 43 -7.18 10.05 -4.53
N PRO A 44 -6.20 10.52 -5.33
CA PRO A 44 -5.94 9.97 -6.67
C PRO A 44 -5.79 8.44 -6.68
N THR A 45 -5.42 7.86 -5.55
CA THR A 45 -5.27 6.41 -5.30
C THR A 45 -6.57 5.67 -5.01
N ASP A 46 -7.50 6.27 -4.26
CA ASP A 46 -8.85 5.69 -4.10
C ASP A 46 -9.55 5.64 -5.47
N SER A 47 -9.25 6.63 -6.32
CA SER A 47 -9.71 6.67 -7.71
C SER A 47 -9.04 5.59 -8.56
N LEU A 48 -7.73 5.35 -8.45
CA LEU A 48 -7.07 4.29 -9.22
C LEU A 48 -7.55 2.90 -8.79
N PHE A 49 -7.56 2.59 -7.49
CA PHE A 49 -7.94 1.27 -7.00
C PHE A 49 -9.39 0.95 -7.36
N SER A 50 -10.32 1.89 -7.15
CA SER A 50 -11.71 1.70 -7.58
C SER A 50 -11.83 1.56 -9.10
N THR A 51 -11.03 2.30 -9.88
CA THR A 51 -11.00 2.14 -11.34
C THR A 51 -10.46 0.77 -11.74
N MET A 52 -9.38 0.29 -11.11
CA MET A 52 -8.82 -1.04 -11.40
C MET A 52 -9.76 -2.16 -10.99
N GLU A 53 -10.41 -2.06 -9.83
CA GLU A 53 -11.39 -3.03 -9.36
C GLU A 53 -12.63 -3.04 -10.28
N GLN A 54 -13.11 -1.88 -10.72
CA GLN A 54 -14.20 -1.76 -11.69
C GLN A 54 -13.82 -2.33 -13.06
N LEU A 55 -12.61 -2.05 -13.55
CA LEU A 55 -12.12 -2.57 -14.82
C LEU A 55 -11.86 -4.07 -14.76
N SER A 56 -11.36 -4.59 -13.63
CA SER A 56 -11.26 -6.04 -13.38
C SER A 56 -12.64 -6.68 -13.38
N THR A 57 -13.60 -6.12 -12.64
CA THR A 57 -14.99 -6.61 -12.58
C THR A 57 -15.67 -6.59 -13.96
N ARG A 58 -15.36 -5.59 -14.78
CA ARG A 58 -15.84 -5.45 -16.16
C ARG A 58 -15.14 -6.41 -17.11
N ALA A 59 -13.83 -6.65 -16.94
CA ALA A 59 -13.08 -7.66 -17.68
C ALA A 59 -13.65 -9.06 -17.43
N GLU A 60 -14.23 -9.30 -16.25
CA GLU A 60 -14.90 -10.54 -15.92
C GLU A 60 -16.32 -10.67 -16.50
N ASN A 61 -16.93 -9.64 -17.12
CA ASN A 61 -18.31 -9.77 -17.63
C ASN A 61 -18.36 -10.74 -18.84
N PRO A 62 -19.14 -11.84 -18.77
CA PRO A 62 -19.14 -12.90 -19.77
C PRO A 62 -19.72 -12.49 -21.13
N ASP A 63 -20.43 -11.36 -21.21
CA ASP A 63 -21.05 -10.87 -22.44
C ASP A 63 -20.15 -9.90 -23.23
N LEU A 64 -18.87 -9.75 -22.86
CA LEU A 64 -17.95 -8.87 -23.57
C LEU A 64 -17.54 -9.43 -24.93
N THR A 65 -17.58 -8.57 -25.95
CA THR A 65 -16.95 -8.83 -27.24
C THR A 65 -15.43 -8.65 -27.17
N ASP A 66 -14.69 -9.22 -28.12
CA ASP A 66 -13.22 -9.09 -28.21
C ASP A 66 -12.77 -7.61 -28.24
N GLU A 67 -13.54 -6.76 -28.92
CA GLU A 67 -13.27 -5.33 -29.01
C GLU A 67 -13.48 -4.62 -27.66
N GLN A 68 -14.49 -5.03 -26.90
CA GLN A 68 -14.74 -4.52 -25.55
C GLN A 68 -13.68 -5.01 -24.56
N ALA A 69 -13.20 -6.25 -24.68
CA ALA A 69 -12.11 -6.77 -23.86
C ALA A 69 -10.80 -6.01 -24.13
N ALA A 70 -10.48 -5.77 -25.41
CA ALA A 70 -9.32 -4.95 -25.79
C ALA A 70 -9.46 -3.50 -25.29
N GLN A 71 -10.68 -2.96 -25.24
CA GLN A 71 -10.95 -1.64 -24.69
C GLN A 71 -10.70 -1.57 -23.18
N VAL A 72 -11.13 -2.59 -22.42
CA VAL A 72 -10.86 -2.67 -20.97
C VAL A 72 -9.36 -2.74 -20.70
N ALA A 73 -8.60 -3.51 -21.50
CA ALA A 73 -7.14 -3.55 -21.39
C ALA A 73 -6.50 -2.18 -21.64
N ARG A 74 -6.95 -1.44 -22.66
CA ARG A 74 -6.48 -0.06 -22.95
C ARG A 74 -6.81 0.91 -21.82
N GLU A 75 -8.03 0.85 -21.28
CA GLU A 75 -8.47 1.69 -20.16
C GLU A 75 -7.63 1.39 -18.90
N MET A 76 -7.29 0.13 -18.67
CA MET A 76 -6.44 -0.30 -17.58
C MET A 76 -5.02 0.24 -17.74
N THR A 77 -4.43 0.15 -18.93
CA THR A 77 -3.13 0.76 -19.23
C THR A 77 -3.16 2.29 -19.06
N GLN A 78 -4.20 2.97 -19.56
CA GLN A 78 -4.33 4.42 -19.43
C GLN A 78 -4.50 4.87 -17.97
N ALA A 79 -5.27 4.14 -17.15
CA ALA A 79 -5.41 4.43 -15.73
C ALA A 79 -4.07 4.37 -15.00
N LEU A 80 -3.23 3.39 -15.35
CA LEU A 80 -1.88 3.25 -14.81
C LEU A 80 -0.95 4.38 -15.30
N THR A 81 -0.98 4.74 -16.59
CA THR A 81 -0.19 5.86 -17.13
C THR A 81 -0.58 7.21 -16.50
N ASN A 82 -1.87 7.44 -16.29
CA ASN A 82 -2.35 8.69 -15.68
C ASN A 82 -1.97 8.77 -14.20
N TYR A 83 -1.95 7.63 -13.52
CA TYR A 83 -1.46 7.56 -12.15
C TYR A 83 0.04 7.86 -12.05
N ASP A 84 0.86 7.30 -12.96
CA ASP A 84 2.30 7.55 -13.07
C ASP A 84 2.61 9.06 -13.20
N ALA A 85 1.86 9.77 -14.04
CA ALA A 85 1.97 11.22 -14.19
C ALA A 85 1.61 12.02 -12.92
N LEU A 86 0.83 11.44 -11.99
CA LEU A 86 0.35 12.08 -10.76
C LEU A 86 1.21 11.77 -9.54
N THR A 87 2.05 10.73 -9.58
CA THR A 87 2.78 10.24 -8.39
C THR A 87 4.28 10.03 -8.63
N ALA A 88 4.90 10.86 -9.46
CA ALA A 88 6.34 10.87 -9.72
C ALA A 88 7.20 11.26 -8.49
N ASP A 89 7.04 10.58 -7.36
CA ASP A 89 7.90 10.66 -6.18
C ASP A 89 8.93 9.53 -6.24
N GLN A 90 10.16 9.89 -6.61
CA GLN A 90 11.17 8.98 -7.14
C GLN A 90 11.85 8.16 -6.04
N GLN A 91 11.63 6.84 -6.02
CA GLN A 91 12.64 5.93 -5.49
C GLN A 91 13.79 5.84 -6.50
N SER A 92 15.01 5.74 -5.99
CA SER A 92 16.18 5.69 -6.87
C SER A 92 16.26 4.33 -7.54
N ASP A 93 16.42 4.30 -8.87
CA ASP A 93 16.60 3.08 -9.66
C ASP A 93 17.69 2.16 -9.09
N GLN A 94 18.66 2.73 -8.37
CA GLN A 94 19.75 2.02 -7.70
C GLN A 94 19.27 1.08 -6.58
N GLU A 95 18.24 1.45 -5.82
CA GLU A 95 17.69 0.60 -4.76
C GLU A 95 16.97 -0.62 -5.34
N VAL A 96 16.23 -0.41 -6.44
CA VAL A 96 15.55 -1.47 -7.16
C VAL A 96 16.56 -2.47 -7.73
N GLU A 97 17.63 -1.97 -8.36
CA GLU A 97 18.70 -2.82 -8.89
C GLU A 97 19.40 -3.64 -7.80
N ALA A 98 19.72 -3.01 -6.66
CA ALA A 98 20.33 -3.72 -5.53
C ALA A 98 19.41 -4.84 -5.00
N ALA A 99 18.11 -4.58 -4.89
CA ALA A 99 17.13 -5.57 -4.46
C ALA A 99 17.02 -6.74 -5.45
N LEU A 100 17.03 -6.47 -6.76
CA LEU A 100 16.98 -7.50 -7.80
C LEU A 100 18.21 -8.40 -7.78
N GLN A 101 19.40 -7.83 -7.56
CA GLN A 101 20.64 -8.61 -7.41
C GLN A 101 20.57 -9.58 -6.23
N GLN A 102 19.95 -9.16 -5.12
CA GLN A 102 19.77 -9.99 -3.93
C GLN A 102 18.68 -11.06 -4.09
N ALA A 103 17.65 -10.80 -4.89
CA ALA A 103 16.47 -11.68 -5.00
C ALA A 103 16.72 -13.01 -5.73
N HIS A 104 17.83 -13.14 -6.47
CA HIS A 104 18.24 -14.38 -7.18
C HIS A 104 17.09 -15.06 -7.94
N LEU A 105 16.32 -14.30 -8.72
CA LEU A 105 15.06 -14.76 -9.35
C LEU A 105 15.23 -15.84 -10.43
N GLY A 106 16.46 -16.09 -10.89
CA GLY A 106 16.76 -17.03 -11.97
C GLY A 106 16.42 -16.51 -13.38
N PHE A 107 15.97 -15.26 -13.49
CA PHE A 107 15.75 -14.54 -14.74
C PHE A 107 15.98 -13.04 -14.54
N ALA A 108 16.23 -12.32 -15.63
CA ALA A 108 16.45 -10.87 -15.59
C ALA A 108 15.12 -10.10 -15.63
N ILE A 109 14.99 -9.07 -14.79
CA ILE A 109 13.88 -8.11 -14.85
C ILE A 109 14.36 -6.92 -15.68
N PRO A 110 13.63 -6.51 -16.74
CA PRO A 110 14.02 -5.37 -17.58
C PRO A 110 13.68 -4.06 -16.89
N THR A 111 14.58 -3.57 -16.03
CA THR A 111 14.48 -2.30 -15.31
C THR A 111 14.67 -1.07 -16.20
N ASP A 112 15.21 -1.25 -17.40
CA ASP A 112 15.23 -0.25 -18.46
C ASP A 112 13.84 0.04 -19.03
N ASN A 113 12.85 -0.83 -18.77
CA ASN A 113 11.47 -0.58 -19.12
C ASN A 113 10.79 0.29 -18.03
N PRO A 114 10.38 1.53 -18.35
CA PRO A 114 9.78 2.44 -17.38
C PRO A 114 8.50 1.87 -16.75
N ALA A 115 7.74 1.06 -17.49
CA ALA A 115 6.54 0.44 -16.96
C ALA A 115 6.84 -0.48 -15.77
N VAL A 116 7.98 -1.17 -15.77
CA VAL A 116 8.40 -2.03 -14.66
C VAL A 116 8.62 -1.20 -13.40
N LEU A 117 9.33 -0.08 -13.51
CA LEU A 117 9.60 0.82 -12.38
C LEU A 117 8.32 1.44 -11.84
N THR A 118 7.37 1.82 -12.70
CA THR A 118 6.03 2.28 -12.29
C THR A 118 5.31 1.25 -11.43
N TYR A 119 5.31 -0.04 -11.83
CA TYR A 119 4.69 -1.09 -11.03
C TYR A 119 5.42 -1.33 -9.71
N VAL A 120 6.74 -1.32 -9.70
CA VAL A 120 7.55 -1.43 -8.48
C VAL A 120 7.14 -0.33 -7.50
N GLN A 121 7.08 0.92 -7.95
CA GLN A 121 6.69 2.05 -7.13
C GLN A 121 5.23 1.93 -6.64
N LEU A 122 4.31 1.51 -7.51
CA LEU A 122 2.90 1.32 -7.18
C LEU A 122 2.72 0.30 -6.05
N PHE A 123 3.41 -0.85 -6.12
CA PHE A 123 3.36 -1.90 -5.10
C PHE A 123 4.08 -1.53 -3.81
N GLN A 124 5.11 -0.68 -3.86
CA GLN A 124 5.84 -0.24 -2.67
C GLN A 124 5.15 0.91 -1.92
N THR A 125 4.29 1.66 -2.60
CA THR A 125 3.63 2.83 -2.02
C THR A 125 2.15 2.58 -1.79
N LYS A 126 1.33 2.61 -2.84
CA LYS A 126 -0.13 2.71 -2.70
C LYS A 126 -0.82 1.37 -2.61
N LEU A 127 -0.30 0.38 -3.32
CA LEU A 127 -0.75 -1.01 -3.19
C LEU A 127 0.03 -1.77 -2.13
N HIS A 128 0.85 -1.09 -1.32
CA HIS A 128 1.67 -1.70 -0.27
C HIS A 128 0.85 -2.60 0.65
N ASP A 129 -0.21 -2.08 1.26
CA ASP A 129 -1.02 -2.85 2.21
C ASP A 129 -1.71 -4.05 1.54
N TRP A 130 -2.13 -3.91 0.28
CA TRP A 130 -2.72 -5.03 -0.48
C TRP A 130 -1.67 -6.11 -0.77
N PHE A 131 -0.48 -5.69 -1.22
CA PHE A 131 0.64 -6.56 -1.55
C PHE A 131 1.15 -7.28 -0.29
N GLU A 132 1.25 -6.59 0.83
CA GLU A 132 1.59 -7.15 2.14
C GLU A 132 0.57 -8.21 2.58
N ARG A 133 -0.74 -7.93 2.44
CA ARG A 133 -1.79 -8.92 2.74
C ARG A 133 -1.70 -10.15 1.84
N ALA A 134 -1.40 -9.97 0.56
CA ALA A 134 -1.20 -11.08 -0.39
C ALA A 134 0.00 -11.94 0.03
N LEU A 135 1.14 -11.31 0.33
CA LEU A 135 2.35 -12.01 0.79
C LEU A 135 2.16 -12.70 2.14
N THR A 136 1.46 -12.06 3.07
CA THR A 136 1.11 -12.65 4.38
C THR A 136 0.29 -13.91 4.19
N ARG A 137 -0.70 -13.89 3.28
CA ARG A 137 -1.51 -15.05 2.93
C ARG A 137 -0.70 -16.16 2.24
N GLY A 138 0.25 -15.79 1.37
CA GLY A 138 1.15 -16.72 0.70
C GLY A 138 2.25 -17.31 1.60
N GLY A 139 2.61 -16.62 2.68
CA GLY A 139 3.74 -16.97 3.56
C GLY A 139 3.80 -18.44 4.00
N PRO A 140 2.70 -19.05 4.48
CA PRO A 140 2.68 -20.46 4.86
C PRO A 140 2.95 -21.44 3.70
N TYR A 141 2.68 -21.05 2.46
CA TYR A 141 2.72 -21.93 1.30
C TYR A 141 4.00 -21.79 0.47
N ILE A 142 4.54 -20.57 0.38
CA ILE A 142 5.70 -20.23 -0.47
C ILE A 142 6.89 -21.19 -0.29
N PRO A 143 7.33 -21.54 0.94
CA PRO A 143 8.48 -22.43 1.11
C PRO A 143 8.25 -23.80 0.45
N ARG A 144 7.09 -24.41 0.70
CA ARG A 144 6.76 -25.73 0.15
C ARG A 144 6.54 -25.67 -1.36
N MET A 145 5.91 -24.62 -1.87
CA MET A 145 5.73 -24.41 -3.31
C MET A 145 7.08 -24.27 -4.03
N LYS A 146 8.04 -23.54 -3.44
CA LYS A 146 9.40 -23.41 -4.01
C LYS A 146 10.15 -24.72 -4.05
N GLU A 147 10.01 -25.57 -3.03
CA GLU A 147 10.57 -26.94 -3.03
C GLU A 147 9.98 -27.77 -4.16
N ILE A 148 8.65 -27.82 -4.28
CA ILE A 148 7.96 -28.56 -5.34
C ILE A 148 8.41 -28.05 -6.72
N PHE A 149 8.45 -26.72 -6.92
CA PHE A 149 8.88 -26.15 -8.20
C PHE A 149 10.30 -26.57 -8.54
N LYS A 150 11.22 -26.54 -7.56
CA LYS A 150 12.59 -26.99 -7.74
C LYS A 150 12.66 -28.48 -8.11
N ASP A 151 11.90 -29.34 -7.43
CA ASP A 151 11.87 -30.78 -7.67
C ASP A 151 11.32 -31.11 -9.08
N GLU A 152 10.38 -30.30 -9.58
CA GLU A 152 9.79 -30.40 -10.91
C GLU A 152 10.56 -29.63 -12.01
N GLY A 153 11.70 -29.02 -11.68
CA GLY A 153 12.51 -28.24 -12.64
C GLY A 153 11.89 -26.91 -13.07
N VAL A 154 10.91 -26.40 -12.32
CA VAL A 154 10.26 -25.11 -12.51
C VAL A 154 11.01 -24.01 -11.73
N PRO A 155 11.21 -22.80 -12.30
CA PRO A 155 11.85 -21.70 -11.57
C PRO A 155 11.09 -21.33 -10.27
N PRO A 156 11.74 -21.38 -9.09
CA PRO A 156 11.07 -21.15 -7.80
C PRO A 156 10.46 -19.74 -7.64
N SER A 157 10.88 -18.77 -8.44
CA SER A 157 10.33 -17.42 -8.47
C SER A 157 8.91 -17.36 -9.07
N LEU A 158 8.49 -18.34 -9.87
CA LEU A 158 7.14 -18.39 -10.44
C LEU A 158 6.03 -18.59 -9.40
N VAL A 159 6.36 -18.97 -8.16
CA VAL A 159 5.38 -19.04 -7.06
C VAL A 159 4.70 -17.69 -6.83
N TYR A 160 5.37 -16.58 -7.13
CA TYR A 160 4.82 -15.25 -6.93
C TYR A 160 3.76 -14.85 -7.97
N LEU A 161 3.56 -15.64 -9.04
CA LEU A 161 2.44 -15.44 -9.96
C LEU A 161 1.09 -15.56 -9.23
N ALA A 162 1.00 -16.38 -8.19
CA ALA A 162 -0.22 -16.50 -7.39
C ALA A 162 -0.66 -15.17 -6.75
N ILE A 163 0.23 -14.17 -6.64
CA ILE A 163 -0.13 -12.82 -6.20
C ILE A 163 -1.07 -12.15 -7.21
N VAL A 164 -0.72 -12.18 -8.50
CA VAL A 164 -1.51 -11.52 -9.54
C VAL A 164 -2.77 -12.31 -9.89
N GLU A 165 -2.75 -13.64 -9.74
CA GLU A 165 -3.91 -14.49 -10.05
C GLU A 165 -5.03 -14.43 -9.00
N SER A 166 -4.68 -14.47 -7.71
CA SER A 166 -5.71 -14.44 -6.64
C SER A 166 -5.21 -13.85 -5.31
N ALA A 167 -4.06 -13.19 -5.35
CA ALA A 167 -3.35 -12.74 -4.16
C ALA A 167 -3.04 -13.88 -3.17
N PHE A 168 -2.82 -15.12 -3.63
CA PHE A 168 -2.71 -16.35 -2.82
C PHE A 168 -4.03 -16.78 -2.13
N ASN A 169 -5.20 -16.47 -2.68
CA ASN A 169 -6.46 -16.99 -2.14
C ASN A 169 -6.68 -18.46 -2.58
N PRO A 170 -6.67 -19.45 -1.66
CA PRO A 170 -6.88 -20.86 -2.02
C PRO A 170 -8.32 -21.16 -2.46
N ASP A 171 -9.29 -20.36 -2.02
CA ASP A 171 -10.71 -20.55 -2.29
C ASP A 171 -11.22 -19.68 -3.45
N ALA A 172 -10.31 -19.06 -4.22
CA ALA A 172 -10.66 -18.22 -5.36
C ALA A 172 -11.30 -19.04 -6.48
N VAL A 173 -12.42 -18.55 -7.00
CA VAL A 173 -13.12 -19.13 -8.15
C VAL A 173 -13.52 -18.01 -9.10
N SER A 174 -13.02 -18.04 -10.33
CA SER A 174 -13.46 -17.09 -11.36
C SER A 174 -14.73 -17.54 -12.05
N ARG A 175 -15.30 -16.60 -12.82
CA ARG A 175 -16.49 -16.85 -13.66
C ARG A 175 -16.21 -17.84 -14.78
N ALA A 176 -14.99 -17.84 -15.32
CA ALA A 176 -14.54 -18.82 -16.31
C ALA A 176 -14.23 -20.20 -15.71
N ARG A 177 -14.53 -20.41 -14.41
CA ARG A 177 -14.25 -21.64 -13.65
C ARG A 177 -12.76 -21.91 -13.41
N ALA A 178 -11.96 -20.84 -13.41
CA ALA A 178 -10.59 -20.94 -12.93
C ALA A 178 -10.60 -20.99 -11.40
N VAL A 179 -9.81 -21.88 -10.79
CA VAL A 179 -9.87 -22.16 -9.35
C VAL A 179 -8.50 -22.08 -8.66
N GLY A 180 -8.54 -21.70 -7.38
CA GLY A 180 -7.40 -21.71 -6.48
C GLY A 180 -6.41 -20.56 -6.69
N MET A 181 -5.23 -20.72 -6.07
CA MET A 181 -4.19 -19.68 -6.01
C MET A 181 -3.63 -19.27 -7.37
N TRP A 182 -3.64 -20.19 -8.34
CA TRP A 182 -3.13 -19.98 -9.70
C TRP A 182 -4.22 -19.88 -10.76
N GLN A 183 -5.50 -19.89 -10.35
CA GLN A 183 -6.61 -19.84 -11.31
C GLN A 183 -6.48 -20.92 -12.40
N PHE A 184 -6.34 -22.19 -11.99
CA PHE A 184 -6.32 -23.31 -12.94
C PHE A 184 -7.73 -23.61 -13.45
N MET A 185 -7.85 -23.94 -14.74
CA MET A 185 -9.14 -24.30 -15.33
C MET A 185 -9.64 -25.64 -14.80
N ALA A 186 -10.93 -25.69 -14.46
CA ALA A 186 -11.65 -26.88 -14.01
C ALA A 186 -12.75 -27.31 -14.99
#